data_AF-A0A820H2F0-F1
#
_entry.id   AF-A0A820H2F0-F1
#
_cell.length_a   1.000
_cell.length_b   1.000
_cell.length_c   1.000
_cell.angle_alpha   90.00
_cell.angle_beta   90.00
_cell.angle_gamma   90.00
#
_symmetry.space_group_name_H-M   'P 1'
#
loop_
_entity.id
_entity.type
_entity.pdbx_description
1 polymer ?
#
loop_
_entity_poly.entity_id
_entity_poly.type
_entity_poly.pdbx_seq_one_letter_code
_entity_poly.pdbx_strand_id
1 'polypeptide(L)'
;MSGLTEIQIIQGQLLRYMPLTTIVIGTIGNILNCLIFTRQKLSRNSCSIYFLASSIANFFAIYFGCLTRLLGTFNIQPPASQMGLYCKIKTFLTY
;
A
#
# COMPACT_ATOMS: atom_id res chain seq x y z
N MET A 1 34.45 -1.18 6.57
CA MET A 1 33.44 -0.23 7.08
C MET A 1 32.83 0.69 6.01
N SER A 2 33.44 0.85 4.83
CA SER A 2 32.88 1.63 3.70
C SER A 2 31.72 0.96 2.94
N GLY A 3 31.67 -0.37 2.88
CA GLY A 3 30.57 -1.07 2.18
C GLY A 3 29.20 -0.99 2.87
N LEU A 4 29.17 -0.76 4.19
CA LEU A 4 27.92 -0.69 4.96
C LEU A 4 27.19 0.65 4.74
N THR A 5 27.93 1.75 4.56
CA THR A 5 27.35 3.08 4.33
C THR A 5 26.69 3.16 2.95
N GLU A 6 27.27 2.54 1.93
CA GLU A 6 26.71 2.48 0.57
C GLU A 6 25.35 1.75 0.54
N ILE A 7 25.24 0.61 1.21
CA ILE A 7 23.98 -0.16 1.29
C ILE A 7 22.91 0.65 2.01
N GLN A 8 23.25 1.35 3.09
CA GLN A 8 22.29 2.19 3.84
C GLN A 8 21.77 3.35 2.99
N ILE A 9 22.64 4.00 2.19
CA ILE A 9 22.24 5.08 1.28
C ILE A 9 21.31 4.54 0.19
N ILE A 10 21.65 3.43 -0.46
CA ILE A 10 20.82 2.82 -1.50
C ILE A 10 19.47 2.39 -0.93
N GLN A 11 19.45 1.78 0.26
CA GLN A 11 18.20 1.41 0.93
C GLN A 11 17.34 2.63 1.25
N GLY A 12 17.93 3.74 1.70
CA GLY A 12 17.21 4.98 1.96
C GLY A 12 16.54 5.55 0.71
N GLN A 13 17.22 5.54 -0.44
CA GLN A 13 16.65 5.99 -1.71
C GLN A 13 15.54 5.04 -2.18
N LEU A 14 15.77 3.73 -2.10
CA LEU A 14 14.80 2.72 -2.53
C LEU A 14 13.51 2.80 -1.70
N LEU A 15 13.64 2.92 -0.37
CA LEU A 15 12.52 3.04 0.56
C LEU A 15 11.74 4.34 0.40
N ARG A 16 12.32 5.37 -0.23
CA ARG A 16 11.63 6.63 -0.50
C ARG A 16 10.92 6.61 -1.85
N TYR A 17 11.57 6.13 -2.91
CA TYR A 17 11.02 6.16 -4.26
C TYR A 17 10.03 5.03 -4.56
N MET A 18 10.31 3.80 -4.13
CA MET A 18 9.43 2.63 -4.38
C MET A 18 7.99 2.81 -3.86
N PRO A 19 7.75 3.22 -2.60
CA PRO A 19 6.39 3.38 -2.12
C PRO A 19 5.67 4.56 -2.79
N LEU A 20 6.37 5.63 -3.17
CA LEU A 20 5.77 6.76 -3.91
C LEU A 20 5.23 6.31 -5.27
N THR A 21 6.06 5.62 -6.06
CA THR A 21 5.63 5.13 -7.39
C THR A 21 4.54 4.06 -7.26
N THR A 22 4.66 3.16 -6.28
CA THR A 22 3.65 2.13 -6.00
C THR A 22 2.31 2.73 -5.58
N ILE A 23 2.31 3.78 -4.76
CA ILE A 23 1.08 4.49 -4.36
C ILE A 23 0.43 5.12 -5.59
N VAL A 24 1.17 5.86 -6.42
CA VAL A 24 0.61 6.54 -7.60
C VAL A 24 0.08 5.53 -8.62
N ILE A 25 0.91 4.58 -9.04
CA ILE A 25 0.52 3.60 -10.08
C ILE A 25 -0.55 2.65 -9.54
N GLY A 26 -0.39 2.18 -8.29
CA GLY A 26 -1.30 1.23 -7.67
C GLY A 26 -2.67 1.84 -7.35
N THR A 27 -2.75 3.11 -6.96
CA THR A 27 -4.05 3.79 -6.79
C THR A 27 -4.77 3.94 -8.12
N ILE A 28 -4.08 4.44 -9.15
CA ILE A 28 -4.67 4.60 -10.49
C ILE A 28 -5.12 3.24 -11.05
N GLY A 29 -4.27 2.22 -10.98
CA GLY A 29 -4.58 0.87 -11.47
C GLY A 29 -5.77 0.24 -10.75
N ASN A 30 -5.82 0.32 -9.42
CA ASN A 30 -6.95 -0.22 -8.65
C ASN A 30 -8.24 0.58 -8.87
N ILE A 31 -8.18 1.90 -9.03
CA ILE A 31 -9.36 2.73 -9.37
C ILE A 31 -9.91 2.33 -10.74
N LEU A 32 -9.05 2.17 -11.75
CA LEU A 32 -9.46 1.73 -13.07
C LEU A 32 -10.07 0.33 -13.04
N ASN A 33 -9.47 -0.61 -12.30
CA ASN A 33 -10.03 -1.95 -12.11
C ASN A 33 -11.40 -1.90 -11.44
N CYS A 34 -11.56 -1.12 -10.37
CA CYS A 34 -12.87 -0.93 -9.74
C CYS A 34 -13.90 -0.37 -10.74
N LEU A 35 -13.55 0.70 -11.48
CA LEU A 35 -14.46 1.29 -12.47
C LEU A 35 -14.85 0.31 -13.60
N ILE A 36 -13.92 -0.54 -14.04
CA ILE A 36 -14.19 -1.56 -15.06
C ILE A 36 -15.10 -2.66 -14.51
N PHE A 37 -14.79 -3.19 -13.33
CA PHE A 37 -15.54 -4.30 -12.72
C PHE A 37 -16.88 -3.88 -12.12
N THR A 38 -17.07 -2.61 -11.76
CA THR A 38 -18.38 -2.06 -11.34
C THR A 38 -19.36 -1.90 -12.51
N ARG A 39 -18.91 -1.97 -13.78
CA ARG A 39 -19.85 -1.97 -14.92
C ARG A 39 -20.73 -3.22 -14.89
N GLN A 40 -22.06 -3.01 -14.89
CA GLN A 40 -23.11 -4.05 -14.81
C GLN A 40 -22.94 -5.22 -15.80
N LYS A 41 -22.27 -5.02 -16.93
CA LYS A 41 -22.03 -6.08 -17.93
C LYS A 41 -21.05 -7.16 -17.46
N LEU A 42 -20.14 -6.86 -16.52
CA LEU A 42 -19.06 -7.76 -16.09
C LEU A 42 -19.28 -8.36 -14.67
N SER A 43 -20.02 -7.64 -13.82
CA SER A 43 -20.36 -8.07 -12.45
C SER A 43 -21.25 -9.33 -12.36
N ARG A 44 -21.73 -9.86 -13.49
CA ARG A 44 -22.55 -11.09 -13.52
C ARG A 44 -21.73 -12.38 -13.42
N ASN A 45 -20.40 -12.28 -13.51
CA ASN A 45 -19.50 -13.43 -13.45
C ASN A 45 -18.76 -13.46 -12.11
N SER A 46 -18.75 -14.61 -11.43
CA SER A 46 -18.13 -14.75 -10.10
C SER A 46 -16.67 -14.31 -10.09
N CYS A 47 -15.93 -14.60 -11.17
CA CYS A 47 -14.53 -14.19 -11.36
C CYS A 47 -14.34 -12.65 -11.26
N SER A 48 -15.26 -11.87 -11.83
CA SER A 48 -15.20 -10.41 -11.79
C SER A 48 -15.35 -9.86 -10.37
N ILE A 49 -16.13 -10.54 -9.52
CA ILE A 49 -16.32 -10.13 -8.12
C ILE A 49 -15.05 -10.41 -7.31
N TYR A 50 -14.39 -11.54 -7.53
CA TYR A 50 -13.09 -11.83 -6.89
C TYR A 50 -12.01 -10.83 -7.30
N PHE A 51 -11.93 -10.47 -8.59
CA PHE A 51 -10.99 -9.45 -9.05
C PHE A 51 -11.29 -8.05 -8.47
N LEU A 52 -12.57 -7.70 -8.32
CA LEU A 52 -12.96 -6.47 -7.65
C LEU A 52 -12.57 -6.47 -6.17
N ALA A 53 -12.88 -7.56 -5.45
CA ALA A 53 -12.51 -7.72 -4.04
C ALA A 53 -10.99 -7.68 -3.85
N SER A 54 -10.23 -8.31 -4.74
CA SER A 54 -8.76 -8.25 -4.76
C SER A 54 -8.25 -6.83 -5.02
N SER A 55 -8.85 -6.08 -5.95
CA SER A 55 -8.48 -4.68 -6.22
C SER A 55 -8.76 -3.77 -5.01
N ILE A 56 -9.86 -4.00 -4.30
CA ILE A 56 -10.18 -3.30 -3.05
C ILE A 56 -9.18 -3.66 -1.94
N ALA A 57 -8.90 -4.95 -1.74
CA ALA A 57 -7.90 -5.40 -0.76
C ALA A 57 -6.50 -4.83 -1.07
N ASN A 58 -6.14 -4.76 -2.34
CA ASN A 58 -4.88 -4.19 -2.79
C ASN A 58 -4.82 -2.67 -2.55
N PHE A 59 -5.95 -1.97 -2.66
CA PHE A 59 -6.07 -0.57 -2.24
C PHE A 59 -5.77 -0.45 -0.74
N PHE A 60 -6.42 -1.26 0.11
CA PHE A 60 -6.13 -1.28 1.56
C PHE A 60 -4.66 -1.59 1.85
N ALA A 61 -4.05 -2.57 1.18
CA ALA A 61 -2.64 -2.90 1.36
C ALA A 61 -1.70 -1.72 1.02
N ILE A 62 -1.98 -0.96 -0.04
CA ILE A 62 -1.19 0.22 -0.42
C ILE A 62 -1.34 1.33 0.63
N TYR A 63 -2.56 1.63 1.08
CA TYR A 63 -2.80 2.71 2.04
C TYR A 63 -2.38 2.37 3.48
N PHE A 64 -2.48 1.10 3.91
CA PHE A 64 -2.08 0.73 5.26
C PHE A 64 -0.63 0.26 5.35
N GLY A 65 -0.09 -0.37 4.31
CA GLY A 65 1.29 -0.83 4.25
C GLY A 65 2.25 0.25 3.75
N CYS A 66 2.08 0.70 2.49
CA CYS A 66 3.04 1.60 1.83
C CYS A 66 2.96 3.04 2.37
N LEU A 67 1.76 3.59 2.54
CA LEU A 67 1.60 4.96 3.03
C LEU A 67 2.17 5.09 4.46
N THR A 68 1.87 4.15 5.36
CA THR A 68 2.43 4.16 6.72
C THR A 68 3.94 4.08 6.73
N ARG A 69 4.53 3.28 5.84
CA ARG A 69 5.98 3.18 5.70
C ARG A 69 6.59 4.50 5.20
N LEU A 70 5.92 5.17 4.27
CA LEU A 70 6.30 6.49 3.78
C LEU A 70 6.22 7.55 4.88
N LEU A 71 5.12 7.61 5.63
CA LEU A 71 4.98 8.51 6.79
C LEU A 71 6.06 8.25 7.84
N GLY A 72 6.47 6.98 7.99
CA GLY A 72 7.59 6.59 8.85
C GLY A 72 8.91 7.23 8.44
N THR A 73 9.18 7.35 7.14
CA THR A 73 10.36 8.06 6.61
C THR A 73 10.34 9.56 6.92
N PHE A 74 9.16 10.16 7.04
CA PHE A 74 9.00 11.58 7.37
C PHE A 74 8.85 11.87 8.87
N ASN A 75 8.99 10.86 9.74
CA ASN A 75 8.76 10.97 11.19
C ASN A 75 7.34 11.47 11.58
N ILE A 76 6.36 11.30 10.70
CA ILE A 76 4.94 11.65 10.95
C ILE A 76 4.20 10.40 11.45
N GLN A 77 4.78 9.71 12.44
CA GLN A 77 4.15 8.53 13.02
C GLN A 77 3.36 8.94 14.27
N PRO A 78 2.04 8.73 14.33
CA PRO A 78 1.29 8.92 15.56
C PRO A 78 1.83 7.93 16.61
N PRO A 79 2.03 8.37 17.87
CA PRO A 79 2.57 7.51 18.91
C PRO A 79 1.66 6.28 19.10
N ALA A 80 2.27 5.10 19.21
CA ALA A 80 1.55 3.83 19.31
C ALA A 80 0.54 3.76 20.47
N SER A 81 0.75 4.59 21.51
CA SER A 81 -0.14 4.76 22.65
C SER A 81 -1.47 5.44 22.32
N GLN A 82 -1.53 6.26 21.25
CA GLN A 82 -2.77 6.94 20.83
C GLN A 82 -3.55 6.15 19.77
N MET A 83 -2.90 5.21 19.07
CA MET A 83 -3.45 4.57 17.87
C MET A 83 -3.20 3.04 17.84
N GLY A 84 -3.45 2.36 18.96
CA GLY A 84 -3.25 0.91 19.08
C GLY A 84 -4.04 0.08 18.06
N LEU A 85 -5.25 0.53 17.69
CA LEU A 85 -6.08 -0.10 16.66
C LEU A 85 -5.44 -0.01 15.27
N TYR A 86 -4.88 1.15 14.92
CA TYR A 86 -4.17 1.35 13.66
C TYR A 86 -2.93 0.45 13.54
N CYS A 87 -2.17 0.32 14.64
CA CYS A 87 -0.99 -0.54 14.67
C CYS A 87 -1.34 -2.01 14.46
N LYS A 88 -2.44 -2.50 15.06
CA LYS A 88 -2.94 -3.87 14.84
C LYS A 88 -3.42 -4.09 13.40
N ILE A 89 -4.20 -3.17 12.85
CA ILE A 89 -4.69 -3.26 11.46
C ILE A 89 -3.54 -3.27 10.47
N LYS A 90 -2.54 -2.39 10.68
CA LYS A 90 -1.32 -2.36 9.87
C LYS A 90 -0.60 -3.71 9.89
N THR A 91 -0.39 -4.29 11.08
CA THR A 91 0.28 -5.60 11.19
C THR A 91 -0.52 -6.68 10.46
N PHE A 92 -1.83 -6.75 10.65
CA PHE A 92 -2.69 -7.73 9.99
C PHE A 92 -2.75 -7.58 8.46
N LEU A 93 -2.64 -6.36 7.94
CA LEU A 93 -2.64 -6.11 6.49
C LEU A 93 -1.28 -6.29 5.83
N THR A 94 -0.19 -6.28 6.61
CA THR A 94 1.18 -6.39 6.09
C THR A 94 1.75 -7.80 6.25
N TYR A 95 1.22 -8.58 7.20
CA TYR A 95 1.66 -9.93 7.58
C TYR A 95 0.53 -10.93 7.42
#